data_AF-A0A3D6EV87-F1
#
_entry.id   AF-A0A3D6EV87-F1
#
_cell.length_a   1.000
_cell.length_b   1.000
_cell.length_c   1.000
_cell.angle_alpha   90.00
_cell.angle_beta   90.00
_cell.angle_gamma   90.00
#
_symmetry.space_group_name_H-M   'P 1'
#
loop_
_entity.id
_entity.type
_entity.pdbx_description
1 polymer ?
#
loop_
_entity_poly.entity_id
_entity_poly.type
_entity_poly.pdbx_seq_one_letter_code
_entity_poly.pdbx_strand_id
1 'polypeptide(L)'
;AIGLVKYENGAIAQFEVSWTFRGGLDLRDEVMGTEGTIWVNSFLRTGFEMFTTGKAANYVAEKAESDKGWLFPVGDELNELGYNHMFMDMFNSMEQGTQPKETFYDGYVVNAVLDAAYKSAKSKQWEPVKLDIWRGKVGVSKDGHLVEYDANHYLVKEEVTHYGAKKVILKNKKTGKISEHTF
;
A
#
# COMPACT_ATOMS: atom_id res chain seq x y z
N ALA A 1 4.07 12.36 -8.33
CA ALA A 1 3.51 11.52 -9.41
C ALA A 1 2.65 10.45 -8.77
N ILE A 2 1.56 10.06 -9.43
CA ILE A 2 0.63 9.03 -8.95
C ILE A 2 0.50 7.98 -10.06
N GLY A 3 0.58 6.71 -9.68
CA GLY A 3 0.26 5.57 -10.54
C GLY A 3 -0.79 4.68 -9.90
N LEU A 4 -1.68 4.12 -10.73
CA LEU A 4 -2.70 3.18 -10.32
C LEU A 4 -2.52 1.87 -11.09
N VAL A 5 -2.57 0.74 -10.39
CA VAL A 5 -2.52 -0.60 -10.99
C VAL A 5 -3.80 -1.33 -10.63
N LYS A 6 -4.49 -1.85 -11.65
CA LYS A 6 -5.67 -2.69 -11.48
C LYS A 6 -5.29 -4.15 -11.67
N TYR A 7 -5.48 -4.95 -10.63
CA TYR A 7 -5.25 -6.40 -10.67
C TYR A 7 -6.46 -7.14 -11.26
N GLU A 8 -6.22 -8.39 -11.69
CA GLU A 8 -7.25 -9.24 -12.30
C GLU A 8 -8.43 -9.52 -11.35
N ASN A 9 -8.15 -9.71 -10.06
CA ASN A 9 -9.17 -9.87 -9.00
C ASN A 9 -9.93 -8.56 -8.68
N GLY A 10 -9.64 -7.47 -9.39
CA GLY A 10 -10.31 -6.18 -9.23
C GLY A 10 -9.75 -5.29 -8.12
N ALA A 11 -8.75 -5.73 -7.36
CA ALA A 11 -8.02 -4.87 -6.44
C ALA A 11 -7.32 -3.73 -7.19
N ILE A 12 -7.16 -2.59 -6.51
CA ILE A 12 -6.43 -1.44 -7.02
C ILE A 12 -5.26 -1.15 -6.07
N ALA A 13 -4.05 -1.04 -6.60
CA ALA A 13 -2.93 -0.45 -5.89
C ALA A 13 -2.70 0.98 -6.39
N GLN A 14 -2.31 1.86 -5.47
CA GLN A 14 -1.81 3.19 -5.74
C GLN A 14 -0.36 3.27 -5.27
N PHE A 15 0.50 3.86 -6.10
CA PHE A 15 1.81 4.33 -5.66
C PHE A 15 1.91 5.83 -5.92
N GLU A 16 2.35 6.56 -4.91
CA GLU A 16 2.56 8.00 -4.97
C GLU A 16 4.00 8.31 -4.59
N VAL A 17 4.69 9.05 -5.46
CA VAL A 17 6.11 9.37 -5.29
C VAL A 17 6.34 10.85 -5.60
N SER A 18 7.03 11.57 -4.72
CA SER A 18 7.32 12.99 -4.90
C SER A 18 8.73 13.34 -4.45
N TRP A 19 9.47 14.05 -5.29
CA TRP A 19 10.77 14.65 -4.94
C TRP A 19 10.63 16.07 -4.37
N THR A 20 9.45 16.67 -4.45
CA THR A 20 9.17 18.02 -3.94
C THR A 20 8.39 17.98 -2.64
N PHE A 21 8.28 16.80 -2.01
CA PHE A 21 7.72 16.67 -0.68
C PHE A 21 8.63 17.39 0.35
N ARG A 22 8.00 18.01 1.35
CA ARG A 22 8.67 18.71 2.44
C ARG A 22 8.22 18.08 3.76
N GLY A 23 9.16 17.77 4.64
CA GLY A 23 8.96 17.11 5.94
C GLY A 23 10.01 16.04 6.25
N GLY A 24 10.87 15.69 5.28
CA GLY A 24 11.78 14.55 5.34
C GLY A 24 11.31 13.39 4.46
N LEU A 25 12.00 12.26 4.50
CA LEU A 25 11.55 11.05 3.79
C LEU A 25 10.25 10.54 4.41
N ASP A 26 9.26 10.21 3.58
CA ASP A 26 7.98 9.63 4.01
C ASP A 26 7.76 8.32 3.24
N LEU A 27 7.83 7.19 3.96
CA LEU A 27 7.61 5.85 3.43
C LEU A 27 6.46 5.21 4.21
N ARG A 28 5.36 4.94 3.49
CA ARG A 28 4.12 4.42 4.03
C ARG A 28 3.55 3.37 3.10
N ASP A 29 3.11 2.28 3.70
CA ASP A 29 2.39 1.21 3.02
C ASP A 29 1.04 0.98 3.69
N GLU A 30 0.03 0.78 2.87
CA GLU A 30 -1.34 0.58 3.33
C GLU A 30 -2.00 -0.56 2.54
N VAL A 31 -2.61 -1.50 3.26
CA VAL A 31 -3.40 -2.58 2.66
C VAL A 31 -4.77 -2.60 3.32
N MET A 32 -5.80 -2.35 2.51
CA MET A 32 -7.20 -2.32 2.96
C MET A 32 -7.93 -3.54 2.39
N GLY A 33 -8.43 -4.39 3.28
CA GLY A 33 -9.27 -5.54 2.95
C GLY A 33 -10.71 -5.34 3.41
N THR A 34 -11.53 -6.38 3.31
CA THR A 34 -12.94 -6.31 3.72
C THR A 34 -13.13 -6.32 5.23
N GLU A 35 -12.23 -6.96 5.96
CA GLU A 35 -12.30 -7.15 7.42
C GLU A 35 -11.31 -6.26 8.19
N GLY A 36 -10.62 -5.33 7.52
CA GLY A 36 -9.67 -4.47 8.20
C GLY A 36 -8.66 -3.80 7.30
N THR A 37 -7.71 -3.14 7.94
CA THR A 37 -6.66 -2.37 7.28
C THR A 37 -5.36 -2.52 8.05
N ILE A 38 -4.26 -2.62 7.32
CA ILE A 38 -2.90 -2.58 7.85
C ILE A 38 -2.26 -1.30 7.33
N TRP A 39 -1.64 -0.54 8.24
CA TRP A 39 -0.85 0.64 7.94
C TRP A 39 0.54 0.48 8.53
N VAL A 40 1.55 0.78 7.73
CA VAL A 40 2.96 0.79 8.13
C VAL A 40 3.53 2.17 7.79
N ASN A 41 4.31 2.74 8.71
CA ASN A 41 5.03 3.99 8.51
C ASN A 41 6.46 3.86 9.02
N SER A 42 7.41 4.01 8.11
CA SER A 42 8.81 3.70 8.37
C SER A 42 9.69 4.92 8.67
N PHE A 43 9.26 6.16 8.37
CA PHE A 43 10.14 7.35 8.43
C PHE A 43 9.57 8.61 9.09
N LEU A 44 8.26 8.70 9.39
CA LEU A 44 7.68 9.88 10.06
C LEU A 44 6.79 9.56 11.26
N ARG A 45 6.25 8.35 11.35
CA ARG A 45 5.43 7.91 12.49
C ARG A 45 5.90 6.56 13.00
N THR A 46 7.18 6.50 13.32
CA THR A 46 7.88 5.30 13.81
C THR A 46 7.58 4.98 15.29
N GLY A 47 6.79 5.83 15.97
CA GLY A 47 6.55 5.73 17.42
C GLY A 47 7.66 6.37 18.27
N PHE A 48 8.66 6.98 17.63
CA PHE A 48 9.72 7.73 18.29
C PHE A 48 9.68 9.20 17.89
N GLU A 49 9.48 10.08 18.87
CA GLU A 49 9.33 11.52 18.67
C GLU A 49 10.38 12.27 19.49
N MET A 50 10.98 13.30 18.90
CA MET A 50 12.02 14.10 19.52
C MET A 50 11.73 15.59 19.30
N PHE A 51 11.98 16.41 20.32
CA PHE A 51 12.03 17.86 20.15
C PHE A 51 13.46 18.36 20.33
N THR A 52 13.87 19.27 19.44
CA THR A 52 15.15 19.98 19.55
C THR A 52 15.00 21.45 19.23
N THR A 53 15.73 22.29 19.96
CA THR A 53 15.79 23.73 19.69
C THR A 53 16.71 24.10 18.52
N GLY A 54 17.44 23.12 17.97
CA GLY A 54 18.48 23.34 16.95
C GLY A 54 19.79 23.92 17.49
N LYS A 55 19.93 24.09 18.82
CA LYS A 55 21.17 24.59 19.43
C LYS A 55 22.29 23.55 19.56
N ALA A 56 21.94 22.26 19.50
CA ALA A 56 22.89 21.15 19.55
C ALA A 56 22.91 20.40 18.20
N ALA A 57 24.10 19.95 17.79
CA ALA A 57 24.46 19.15 16.60
C ALA A 57 23.54 19.20 15.37
N ASN A 58 24.11 19.61 14.23
CA ASN A 58 23.41 19.82 12.94
C ASN A 58 23.03 18.54 12.17
N TYR A 59 23.05 17.36 12.80
CA TYR A 59 22.72 16.09 12.14
C TYR A 59 21.93 15.19 13.09
N VAL A 60 20.66 14.94 12.75
CA VAL A 60 19.74 14.14 13.59
C VAL A 60 19.42 12.80 12.95
N ALA A 61 19.03 12.79 11.66
CA ALA A 61 18.71 11.56 10.92
C ALA A 61 18.99 11.75 9.43
N GLU A 62 19.27 10.66 8.71
CA GLU A 62 19.39 10.73 7.25
C GLU A 62 18.02 11.14 6.66
N LYS A 63 18.04 12.00 5.63
CA LYS A 63 16.84 12.54 4.97
C LYS A 63 15.90 13.35 5.87
N ALA A 64 16.30 13.72 7.09
CA ALA A 64 15.58 14.74 7.85
C ALA A 64 15.73 16.10 7.14
N GLU A 65 14.61 16.79 6.92
CA GLU A 65 14.65 18.14 6.32
C GLU A 65 15.13 19.20 7.32
N SER A 66 14.88 18.99 8.61
CA SER A 66 15.14 19.94 9.68
C SER A 66 15.83 19.25 10.86
N ASP A 67 16.67 19.98 11.57
CA ASP A 67 17.35 19.60 12.82
C ASP A 67 16.75 20.32 14.05
N LYS A 68 15.66 21.04 13.85
CA LYS A 68 14.93 21.83 14.86
C LYS A 68 13.44 21.56 14.81
N GLY A 69 12.78 21.76 15.95
CA GLY A 69 11.36 21.49 16.13
C GLY A 69 11.09 20.04 16.53
N TRP A 70 9.89 19.57 16.22
CA TRP A 70 9.50 18.17 16.36
C TRP A 70 10.07 17.36 15.19
N LEU A 71 10.74 16.27 15.53
CA LEU A 71 11.42 15.36 14.63
C LEU A 71 10.95 13.92 14.91
N PHE A 72 10.99 13.10 13.87
CA PHE A 72 10.49 11.72 13.91
C PHE A 72 11.59 10.77 13.42
N PRO A 73 12.69 10.63 14.18
CA PRO A 73 13.83 9.84 13.73
C PRO A 73 13.50 8.34 13.65
N VAL A 74 14.19 7.66 12.74
CA VAL A 74 14.18 6.19 12.63
C VAL A 74 15.29 5.63 13.53
N GLY A 75 14.94 4.71 14.42
CA GLY A 75 15.89 4.16 15.39
C GLY A 75 17.02 3.34 14.75
N ASP A 76 16.67 2.39 13.89
CA ASP A 76 17.61 1.56 13.12
C ASP A 76 17.23 1.62 11.63
N GLU A 77 17.68 2.68 10.96
CA GLU A 77 17.34 2.96 9.57
C GLU A 77 17.79 1.84 8.60
N LEU A 78 18.97 1.25 8.83
CA LEU A 78 19.48 0.19 7.98
C LEU A 78 18.61 -1.06 8.04
N ASN A 79 18.12 -1.38 9.23
CA ASN A 79 17.21 -2.49 9.42
C ASN A 79 15.80 -2.19 8.89
N GLU A 80 15.31 -0.96 9.10
CA GLU A 80 13.99 -0.51 8.63
C GLU A 80 13.91 -0.51 7.09
N LEU A 81 14.98 -0.09 6.40
CA LEU A 81 15.09 -0.17 4.94
C LEU A 81 15.32 -1.61 4.43
N GLY A 82 15.45 -2.59 5.32
CA GLY A 82 15.53 -4.00 4.97
C GLY A 82 16.88 -4.47 4.43
N TYR A 83 17.92 -3.62 4.40
CA TYR A 83 19.20 -3.96 3.78
C TYR A 83 19.84 -5.22 4.39
N ASN A 84 19.84 -5.32 5.71
CA ASN A 84 20.41 -6.47 6.42
C ASN A 84 19.74 -7.78 5.99
N HIS A 85 18.40 -7.78 5.93
CA HIS A 85 17.62 -8.95 5.54
C HIS A 85 17.78 -9.29 4.06
N MET A 86 17.86 -8.29 3.18
CA MET A 86 18.09 -8.46 1.75
C MET A 86 19.45 -9.11 1.49
N PHE A 87 20.54 -8.58 2.07
CA PHE A 87 21.87 -9.15 1.89
C PHE A 87 21.99 -10.54 2.53
N MET A 88 21.38 -10.75 3.70
CA MET A 88 21.37 -12.06 4.34
C MET A 88 20.68 -13.12 3.46
N ASP A 89 19.51 -12.81 2.88
CA ASP A 89 18.80 -13.70 1.95
C ASP A 89 19.66 -14.02 0.72
N MET A 90 20.24 -13.00 0.11
CA MET A 90 21.11 -13.14 -1.06
C MET A 90 22.31 -14.07 -0.80
N PHE A 91 23.05 -13.87 0.29
CA PHE A 91 24.22 -14.68 0.60
C PHE A 91 23.84 -16.12 1.00
N ASN A 92 22.77 -16.29 1.79
CA ASN A 92 22.29 -17.61 2.18
C ASN A 92 21.84 -18.43 0.95
N SER A 93 21.09 -17.82 0.04
CA SER A 93 20.66 -18.47 -1.20
C SER A 93 21.85 -18.85 -2.08
N MET A 94 22.87 -17.99 -2.14
CA MET A 94 24.11 -18.28 -2.87
C MET A 94 24.86 -19.48 -2.29
N GLU A 95 25.03 -19.56 -0.97
CA GLU A 95 25.70 -20.69 -0.31
C GLU A 95 24.93 -22.00 -0.47
N GLN A 96 23.60 -21.96 -0.43
CA GLN A 96 22.74 -23.14 -0.54
C GLN A 96 22.45 -23.56 -1.99
N GLY A 97 22.84 -22.74 -2.97
CA GLY A 97 22.50 -22.97 -4.38
C GLY A 97 20.99 -22.88 -4.68
N THR A 98 20.26 -22.10 -3.88
CA THR A 98 18.81 -21.86 -4.04
C THR A 98 18.56 -20.48 -4.65
N GLN A 99 17.32 -20.20 -5.05
CA GLN A 99 16.95 -18.85 -5.51
C GLN A 99 16.72 -17.93 -4.29
N PRO A 100 17.13 -16.66 -4.37
CA PRO A 100 16.70 -15.64 -3.40
C PRO A 100 15.19 -15.41 -3.49
N LYS A 101 14.62 -14.79 -2.45
CA LYS A 101 13.18 -14.47 -2.39
C LYS A 101 12.75 -13.55 -3.53
N GLU A 102 13.54 -12.51 -3.77
CA GLU A 102 13.37 -11.59 -4.89
C GLU A 102 14.38 -11.93 -5.98
N THR A 103 13.88 -12.10 -7.20
CA THR A 103 14.66 -12.57 -8.35
C THR A 103 14.65 -11.53 -9.46
N PHE A 104 15.39 -11.83 -10.54
CA PHE A 104 15.34 -11.00 -11.75
C PHE A 104 13.92 -10.88 -12.33
N TYR A 105 13.09 -11.91 -12.14
CA TYR A 105 11.72 -11.91 -12.65
C TYR A 105 10.87 -10.80 -12.02
N ASP A 106 11.06 -10.55 -10.73
CA ASP A 106 10.31 -9.55 -9.98
C ASP A 106 10.67 -8.14 -10.48
N GLY A 107 11.96 -7.88 -10.71
CA GLY A 107 12.44 -6.66 -11.37
C GLY A 107 11.91 -6.49 -12.80
N TYR A 108 11.76 -7.57 -13.56
CA TYR A 108 11.13 -7.54 -14.89
C TYR A 108 9.66 -7.13 -14.81
N VAL A 109 8.90 -7.67 -13.86
CA VAL A 109 7.49 -7.29 -13.64
C VAL A 109 7.37 -5.81 -13.27
N VAL A 110 8.22 -5.32 -12.36
CA VAL A 110 8.24 -3.90 -11.96
C VAL A 110 8.48 -2.98 -13.17
N ASN A 111 9.46 -3.31 -14.02
CA ASN A 111 9.74 -2.50 -15.21
C ASN A 111 8.57 -2.51 -16.21
N ALA A 112 7.91 -3.64 -16.42
CA ALA A 112 6.73 -3.71 -17.28
C ALA A 112 5.57 -2.83 -16.75
N VAL A 113 5.39 -2.76 -15.42
CA VAL A 113 4.42 -1.87 -14.79
C VAL A 113 4.81 -0.40 -15.00
N LEU A 114 6.09 -0.05 -14.84
CA LEU A 114 6.59 1.31 -15.08
C LEU A 114 6.40 1.73 -16.54
N ASP A 115 6.71 0.87 -17.51
CA ASP A 115 6.50 1.13 -18.93
C ASP A 115 5.03 1.42 -19.24
N ALA A 116 4.11 0.63 -18.69
CA ALA A 116 2.67 0.87 -18.82
C ALA A 116 2.25 2.20 -18.16
N ALA A 117 2.79 2.54 -16.99
CA ALA A 117 2.51 3.79 -16.30
C ALA A 117 2.98 5.01 -17.10
N TYR A 118 4.20 4.99 -17.65
CA TYR A 118 4.71 6.06 -18.52
C TYR A 118 3.89 6.20 -19.80
N LYS A 119 3.50 5.08 -20.41
CA LYS A 119 2.62 5.07 -21.58
C LYS A 119 1.26 5.68 -21.23
N SER A 120 0.67 5.30 -20.10
CA SER A 120 -0.60 5.82 -19.60
C SER A 120 -0.53 7.33 -19.34
N ALA A 121 0.57 7.80 -18.75
CA ALA A 121 0.80 9.23 -18.51
C ALA A 121 0.80 10.04 -19.83
N LYS A 122 1.27 9.44 -20.94
CA LYS A 122 1.26 10.04 -22.27
C LYS A 122 -0.10 9.93 -22.96
N SER A 123 -0.73 8.76 -22.94
CA SER A 123 -2.00 8.48 -23.64
C SER A 123 -3.24 8.99 -22.90
N LYS A 124 -3.13 9.25 -21.59
CA LYS A 124 -4.23 9.62 -20.69
C LYS A 124 -5.31 8.54 -20.55
N GLN A 125 -4.94 7.27 -20.75
CA GLN A 125 -5.84 6.12 -20.68
C GLN A 125 -5.25 5.01 -19.82
N TRP A 126 -6.08 4.05 -19.44
CA TRP A 126 -5.59 2.79 -18.86
C TRP A 126 -4.82 2.02 -19.92
N GLU A 127 -3.55 1.74 -19.63
CA GLU A 127 -2.69 0.96 -20.51
C GLU A 127 -2.47 -0.43 -19.91
N PRO A 128 -2.55 -1.51 -20.72
CA PRO A 128 -2.28 -2.84 -20.22
C PRO A 128 -0.79 -2.98 -19.87
N VAL A 129 -0.50 -3.61 -18.74
CA VAL A 129 0.83 -4.10 -18.41
C VAL A 129 1.12 -5.29 -19.31
N LYS A 130 2.16 -5.17 -20.15
CA LYS A 130 2.55 -6.23 -21.09
C LYS A 130 3.63 -7.09 -20.46
N LEU A 131 3.30 -8.36 -20.22
CA LEU A 131 4.23 -9.35 -19.71
C LEU A 131 4.31 -10.50 -20.70
N ASP A 132 5.43 -10.62 -21.41
CA ASP A 132 5.71 -11.75 -22.31
C ASP A 132 5.80 -13.08 -21.56
N ILE A 133 6.31 -13.03 -20.32
CA ILE A 133 6.38 -14.17 -19.41
C ILE A 133 5.58 -13.84 -18.14
N TRP A 134 4.43 -14.49 -17.94
CA TRP A 134 3.63 -14.39 -16.72
C TRP A 134 3.72 -15.66 -15.87
N ARG A 135 4.09 -15.53 -14.60
CA ARG A 135 4.21 -16.64 -13.63
C ARG A 135 3.19 -16.58 -12.49
N GLY A 136 2.35 -15.55 -12.47
CA GLY A 136 1.31 -15.40 -11.46
C GLY A 136 0.04 -16.19 -11.79
N LYS A 137 -0.98 -16.02 -10.95
CA LYS A 137 -2.30 -16.62 -11.17
C LYS A 137 -2.98 -15.99 -12.40
N VAL A 138 -3.84 -16.76 -13.05
CA VAL A 138 -4.68 -16.32 -14.16
C VAL A 138 -6.11 -16.80 -13.94
N GLY A 139 -7.09 -16.09 -14.49
CA GLY A 139 -8.50 -16.42 -14.35
C GLY A 139 -9.02 -16.24 -12.93
N VAL A 140 -8.39 -15.36 -12.14
CA VAL A 140 -8.85 -15.10 -10.76
C VAL A 140 -10.16 -14.32 -10.80
N SER A 141 -11.16 -14.80 -10.05
CA SER A 141 -12.40 -14.05 -9.88
C SER A 141 -12.18 -12.86 -8.97
N LYS A 142 -13.00 -11.82 -9.12
CA LYS A 142 -13.19 -10.87 -8.04
C LYS A 142 -13.69 -11.64 -6.83
N ASP A 143 -13.01 -11.54 -5.70
CA ASP A 143 -13.56 -12.08 -4.46
C ASP A 143 -14.86 -11.32 -4.15
N GLY A 144 -15.97 -12.04 -4.33
CA GLY A 144 -17.31 -11.53 -4.09
C GLY A 144 -17.59 -11.54 -2.60
N HIS A 145 -16.98 -10.65 -1.84
CA HIS A 145 -17.21 -10.53 -0.40
C HIS A 145 -18.56 -9.86 -0.04
N LEU A 146 -19.50 -9.83 -0.98
CA LEU A 146 -20.81 -9.27 -0.73
C LEU A 146 -21.62 -10.28 0.09
N VAL A 147 -21.78 -10.01 1.38
CA VAL A 147 -22.60 -10.82 2.27
C VAL A 147 -24.05 -10.69 1.86
N GLU A 148 -24.75 -11.82 1.68
CA GLU A 148 -26.18 -11.79 1.38
C GLU A 148 -26.98 -11.27 2.60
N TYR A 149 -27.82 -10.26 2.39
CA TYR A 149 -28.72 -9.74 3.44
C TYR A 149 -30.14 -10.27 3.24
N ASP A 150 -30.67 -10.13 2.02
CA ASP A 150 -31.98 -10.64 1.62
C ASP A 150 -32.00 -10.98 0.11
N ALA A 151 -33.16 -11.40 -0.41
CA ALA A 151 -33.32 -11.78 -1.81
C ALA A 151 -32.92 -10.67 -2.83
N ASN A 152 -32.98 -9.40 -2.43
CA ASN A 152 -32.73 -8.23 -3.26
C ASN A 152 -31.49 -7.43 -2.87
N HIS A 153 -30.87 -7.70 -1.71
CA HIS A 153 -29.79 -6.87 -1.17
C HIS A 153 -28.59 -7.68 -0.69
N TYR A 154 -27.40 -7.09 -0.90
CA TYR A 154 -26.17 -7.44 -0.19
C TYR A 154 -25.99 -6.51 1.00
N LEU A 155 -25.51 -7.04 2.13
CA LEU A 155 -25.06 -6.27 3.27
C LEU A 155 -23.70 -5.65 2.93
N VAL A 156 -23.61 -4.32 3.02
CA VAL A 156 -22.37 -3.58 2.86
C VAL A 156 -21.72 -3.34 4.21
N LYS A 157 -22.51 -2.93 5.22
CA LYS A 157 -22.03 -2.61 6.56
C LYS A 157 -23.18 -2.63 7.57
N GLU A 158 -22.90 -3.09 8.79
CA GLU A 158 -23.74 -2.87 9.97
C GLU A 158 -23.00 -1.92 10.92
N GLU A 159 -23.72 -0.95 11.48
CA GLU A 159 -23.21 0.01 12.45
C GLU A 159 -24.14 0.07 13.65
N VAL A 160 -23.55 0.17 14.85
CA VAL A 160 -24.30 0.48 16.07
C VAL A 160 -24.06 1.95 16.39
N THR A 161 -25.13 2.72 16.45
CA THR A 161 -25.08 4.14 16.82
C THR A 161 -24.72 4.30 18.30
N HIS A 162 -24.26 5.49 18.68
CA HIS A 162 -23.87 5.78 20.07
C HIS A 162 -25.02 5.65 21.10
N TYR A 163 -26.27 5.57 20.64
CA TYR A 163 -27.48 5.39 21.45
C TYR A 163 -28.11 3.99 21.28
N GLY A 164 -27.39 3.04 20.66
CA GLY A 164 -27.76 1.63 20.59
C GLY A 164 -28.64 1.22 19.41
N ALA A 165 -29.10 2.16 18.57
CA ALA A 165 -29.84 1.82 17.35
C ALA A 165 -28.92 1.15 16.33
N LYS A 166 -29.44 0.14 15.63
CA LYS A 166 -28.71 -0.58 14.58
C LYS A 166 -29.00 0.04 13.22
N LYS A 167 -27.96 0.34 12.46
CA LYS A 167 -28.06 0.84 11.10
C LYS A 167 -27.41 -0.14 10.13
N VAL A 168 -28.11 -0.50 9.07
CA VAL A 168 -27.58 -1.34 7.98
C VAL A 168 -27.48 -0.55 6.70
N ILE A 169 -26.36 -0.71 6.00
CA ILE A 169 -26.12 -0.18 4.66
C ILE A 169 -26.23 -1.36 3.69
N LEU A 170 -27.15 -1.25 2.74
CA LEU A 170 -27.51 -2.31 1.81
C LEU A 170 -27.21 -1.89 0.37
N LYS A 171 -26.77 -2.86 -0.46
CA LYS A 171 -26.60 -2.69 -1.90
C LYS A 171 -27.61 -3.55 -2.65
N ASN A 172 -28.47 -2.92 -3.44
CA ASN A 172 -29.42 -3.66 -4.26
C ASN A 172 -28.71 -4.51 -5.33
N LYS A 173 -29.03 -5.81 -5.38
CA LYS A 173 -28.40 -6.80 -6.26
C LYS A 173 -28.59 -6.50 -7.75
N LYS A 174 -29.71 -5.87 -8.14
CA LYS A 174 -30.03 -5.59 -9.55
C LYS A 174 -29.59 -4.20 -9.99
N THR A 175 -29.85 -3.19 -9.16
CA THR A 175 -29.62 -1.79 -9.54
C THR A 175 -28.27 -1.25 -9.07
N GLY A 176 -27.61 -1.93 -8.13
CA GLY A 176 -26.39 -1.46 -7.48
C GLY A 176 -26.60 -0.26 -6.55
N LYS A 177 -27.84 0.23 -6.39
CA LYS A 177 -28.16 1.37 -5.52
C LYS A 177 -27.86 1.03 -4.06
N ILE A 178 -27.27 1.99 -3.35
CA ILE A 178 -27.03 1.91 -1.91
C ILE A 178 -28.21 2.53 -1.16
N SER A 179 -28.70 1.84 -0.12
CA SER A 179 -29.74 2.33 0.78
C SER A 179 -29.36 2.08 2.25
N GLU A 180 -29.95 2.85 3.15
CA GLU A 180 -29.78 2.71 4.59
C GLU A 180 -31.10 2.41 5.29
N HIS A 181 -31.06 1.55 6.31
CA HIS A 181 -32.20 1.22 7.17
C HIS A 181 -31.76 1.27 8.64
N THR A 182 -32.59 1.86 9.50
CA THR A 182 -32.31 2.00 10.94
C THR A 182 -33.38 1.27 11.75
N PHE A 183 -32.97 0.55 12.79
CA PHE A 183 -33.80 -0.22 13.71
C PHE A 183 -33.62 0.27 15.15
#